data_AF-A0A3N5YKF0-F1
#
_entry.id   AF-A0A3N5YKF0-F1
#
_cell.length_a   1.000
_cell.length_b   1.000
_cell.length_c   1.000
_cell.angle_alpha   90.00
_cell.angle_beta   90.00
_cell.angle_gamma   90.00
#
_symmetry.space_group_name_H-M   'P 1'
#
loop_
_entity.id
_entity.type
_entity.pdbx_description
1 polymer ?
#
loop_
_entity_poly.entity_id
_entity_poly.type
_entity_poly.pdbx_seq_one_letter_code
_entity_poly.pdbx_strand_id
1 'polypeptide(L)'
;PEKPPESDEWEAEMLAALRAGRDAGLRDAMVIVAEGATDRHGRPITSEHLRKVLEAGLTESVRITVLGHVQRGGAPSAYDRNLGTIMGHGAVEALVAGAADEESQVIGMRGNRVVRIALAECVSKSRQINKLLESHEYGQALELRGSSFNTALRSLQTLLRALPRPPKDGQRRLRLAILNVGAPAAGMNAAVRAAVRIGLDQGHAMFGVRRGFQGLIDDDMQVMVWMSVNGWSSLGGSELGTTRVVPSGPSLYSIARTIENRRLDGLLIIGGWDSYQGAHRLFEERANFPAFRIPMACLPATIDNNLPGTELSIGSDTALNNIVNVVDKIKQSAVAERRCYIVEVMGRRCGYLALMSGLATGAERVYLHEEGITLRSMKEDLDVMIQGFKEGKRVGLMIRNENANPTYDTYFMAKLFEEESGGTFSVRESILGHLQQGGDPSPFDRIQATKFARRCVGYLIEQAMEHRQGAAFVGMVAGRVKFHPLEDLPRLIDEANRRPKVQWWLGLRKIADALARTGPAPLQAAAAVVEEDRDDEE
;
A
#
# COMPACT_ATOMS: atom_id res chain seq x y z
N PRO A 1 -18.84 -15.56 -6.60
CA PRO A 1 -20.28 -15.71 -6.95
C PRO A 1 -20.72 -14.70 -8.01
N GLU A 2 -20.14 -13.50 -7.97
CA GLU A 2 -20.50 -12.32 -8.75
C GLU A 2 -20.13 -12.40 -10.23
N LYS A 3 -19.29 -13.37 -10.61
CA LYS A 3 -18.91 -13.64 -12.00
C LYS A 3 -18.85 -15.16 -12.22
N PRO A 4 -19.99 -15.84 -12.36
CA PRO A 4 -20.00 -17.25 -12.72
C PRO A 4 -19.38 -17.43 -14.12
N PRO A 5 -18.86 -18.63 -14.45
CA PRO A 5 -18.38 -18.91 -15.79
C PRO A 5 -19.42 -18.67 -16.88
N GLU A 6 -19.01 -18.00 -17.97
CA GLU A 6 -19.90 -17.56 -19.05
C GLU A 6 -20.26 -18.65 -20.04
N SER A 7 -19.49 -19.76 -20.09
CA SER A 7 -19.67 -20.89 -21.00
C SER A 7 -20.14 -22.14 -20.24
N ASP A 8 -21.03 -22.92 -20.84
CA ASP A 8 -21.50 -24.18 -20.23
C ASP A 8 -20.39 -25.25 -20.28
N GLU A 9 -19.38 -25.00 -21.11
CA GLU A 9 -18.16 -25.79 -21.26
C GLU A 9 -17.00 -25.23 -20.41
N TRP A 10 -17.29 -24.42 -19.38
CA TRP A 10 -16.26 -23.76 -18.57
C TRP A 10 -15.24 -24.73 -17.94
N GLU A 11 -15.65 -25.96 -17.67
CA GLU A 11 -14.77 -27.03 -17.18
C GLU A 11 -13.66 -27.33 -18.21
N ALA A 12 -14.05 -27.48 -19.49
CA ALA A 12 -13.13 -27.71 -20.59
C ALA A 12 -12.25 -26.48 -20.85
N GLU A 13 -12.81 -25.28 -20.77
CA GLU A 13 -12.06 -24.02 -20.90
C GLU A 13 -11.02 -23.85 -19.79
N MET A 14 -11.38 -24.19 -18.54
CA MET A 14 -10.47 -24.19 -17.40
C MET A 14 -9.33 -25.19 -17.62
N LEU A 15 -9.65 -26.42 -18.02
CA LEU A 15 -8.64 -27.45 -18.32
C LEU A 15 -7.70 -27.00 -19.44
N ALA A 16 -8.23 -26.42 -20.51
CA ALA A 16 -7.43 -25.87 -21.61
C ALA A 16 -6.50 -24.75 -21.14
N ALA A 17 -7.00 -23.84 -20.29
CA ALA A 17 -6.19 -22.76 -19.73
C ALA A 17 -5.06 -23.28 -18.82
N LEU A 18 -5.32 -24.29 -18.01
CA LEU A 18 -4.32 -24.91 -17.14
C LEU A 18 -3.25 -25.66 -17.94
N ARG A 19 -3.64 -26.44 -18.95
CA ARG A 19 -2.72 -27.12 -19.88
C ARG A 19 -1.83 -26.10 -20.61
N ALA A 20 -2.42 -25.05 -21.17
CA ALA A 20 -1.65 -23.99 -21.83
C ALA A 20 -0.66 -23.31 -20.88
N GLY A 21 -1.02 -23.16 -19.59
CA GLY A 21 -0.13 -22.62 -18.57
C GLY A 21 1.08 -23.52 -18.34
N ARG A 22 0.86 -24.83 -18.26
CA ARG A 22 1.91 -25.85 -18.11
C ARG A 22 2.82 -25.91 -19.33
N ASP A 23 2.25 -25.93 -20.53
CA ASP A 23 3.00 -25.94 -21.79
C ASP A 23 3.88 -24.69 -21.92
N ALA A 24 3.42 -23.57 -21.37
CA ALA A 24 4.18 -22.33 -21.28
C ALA A 24 5.25 -22.32 -20.15
N GLY A 25 5.35 -23.39 -19.35
CA GLY A 25 6.39 -23.58 -18.33
C GLY A 25 5.96 -23.34 -16.88
N LEU A 26 4.66 -23.18 -16.58
CA LEU A 26 4.18 -23.17 -15.19
C LEU A 26 4.33 -24.57 -14.59
N ARG A 27 5.05 -24.66 -13.47
CA ARG A 27 5.29 -25.93 -12.77
C ARG A 27 4.05 -26.40 -12.00
N ASP A 28 3.37 -25.45 -11.36
CA ASP A 28 2.23 -25.70 -10.50
C ASP A 28 1.05 -24.84 -10.93
N ALA A 29 -0.15 -25.35 -10.72
CA ALA A 29 -1.41 -24.68 -10.96
C ALA A 29 -2.18 -24.53 -9.64
N MET A 30 -2.70 -23.33 -9.38
CA MET A 30 -3.53 -23.04 -8.21
C MET A 30 -4.88 -22.52 -8.66
N VAL A 31 -5.95 -23.22 -8.25
CA VAL A 31 -7.33 -22.81 -8.48
C VAL A 31 -7.92 -22.37 -7.13
N ILE A 32 -8.28 -21.09 -7.02
CA ILE A 32 -8.97 -20.55 -5.84
C ILE A 32 -10.47 -20.55 -6.12
N VAL A 33 -11.22 -21.28 -5.29
CA VAL A 33 -12.68 -21.36 -5.36
C VAL A 33 -13.28 -20.67 -4.13
N ALA A 34 -14.20 -19.73 -4.36
CA ALA A 34 -14.95 -19.09 -3.29
C ALA A 34 -16.00 -20.04 -2.72
N GLU A 35 -16.30 -19.96 -1.42
CA GLU A 35 -17.28 -20.83 -0.75
C GLU A 35 -18.67 -20.77 -1.42
N GLY A 36 -19.07 -19.58 -1.89
CA GLY A 36 -20.31 -19.36 -2.64
C GLY A 36 -20.14 -19.37 -4.15
N ALA A 37 -19.16 -20.08 -4.71
CA ALA A 37 -19.01 -20.18 -6.16
C ALA A 37 -20.17 -20.97 -6.79
N THR A 38 -20.72 -20.46 -7.88
CA THR A 38 -21.78 -21.10 -8.67
C THR A 38 -21.47 -20.98 -10.16
N ASP A 39 -22.06 -21.85 -10.96
CA ASP A 39 -22.17 -21.64 -12.40
C ASP A 39 -23.30 -20.63 -12.73
N ARG A 40 -23.51 -20.37 -14.02
CA ARG A 40 -24.52 -19.38 -14.45
C ARG A 40 -25.96 -19.81 -14.17
N HIS A 41 -26.19 -21.11 -13.95
CA HIS A 41 -27.50 -21.68 -13.62
C HIS A 41 -27.71 -21.75 -12.11
N GLY A 42 -26.79 -21.19 -11.32
CA GLY A 42 -26.82 -21.22 -9.85
C GLY A 42 -26.42 -22.55 -9.23
N ARG A 43 -25.91 -23.51 -10.01
CA ARG A 43 -25.42 -24.78 -9.46
C ARG A 43 -24.10 -24.54 -8.73
N PRO A 44 -23.94 -25.02 -7.48
CA PRO A 44 -22.71 -24.81 -6.72
C PRO A 44 -21.49 -25.43 -7.40
N ILE A 45 -20.39 -24.66 -7.50
CA ILE A 45 -19.09 -25.17 -7.94
C ILE A 45 -18.28 -25.49 -6.69
N THR A 46 -18.23 -26.77 -6.31
CA THR A 46 -17.55 -27.22 -5.10
C THR A 46 -16.09 -27.58 -5.37
N SER A 47 -15.24 -27.57 -4.33
CA SER A 47 -13.85 -28.03 -4.44
C SER A 47 -13.75 -29.49 -4.87
N GLU A 48 -14.71 -30.34 -4.45
CA GLU A 48 -14.74 -31.75 -4.83
C GLU A 48 -15.17 -31.96 -6.29
N HIS A 49 -16.11 -31.16 -6.77
CA HIS A 49 -16.46 -31.12 -8.19
C HIS A 49 -15.24 -30.73 -9.03
N LEU A 50 -14.56 -29.63 -8.68
CA LEU A 50 -13.34 -29.21 -9.36
C LEU A 50 -12.26 -30.28 -9.33
N ARG A 51 -12.07 -30.97 -8.20
CA ARG A 51 -11.10 -32.06 -8.10
C ARG A 51 -11.39 -33.18 -9.11
N LYS A 52 -12.63 -33.64 -9.23
CA LYS A 52 -13.02 -34.67 -10.20
C LYS A 52 -12.75 -34.23 -11.64
N VAL A 53 -13.09 -32.99 -11.97
CA VAL A 53 -12.84 -32.40 -13.30
C VAL A 53 -11.34 -32.35 -13.60
N LEU A 54 -10.54 -31.89 -12.63
CA LEU A 54 -9.08 -31.76 -12.78
C LEU A 54 -8.39 -33.13 -12.85
N GLU A 55 -8.76 -34.11 -12.02
CA GLU A 55 -8.19 -35.47 -12.05
C GLU A 55 -8.57 -36.24 -13.32
N ALA A 56 -9.76 -36.00 -13.89
CA ALA A 56 -10.16 -36.59 -15.16
C ALA A 56 -9.49 -35.91 -16.37
N GLY A 57 -9.22 -34.61 -16.27
CA GLY A 57 -8.71 -33.79 -17.37
C GLY A 57 -7.20 -33.55 -17.38
N LEU A 58 -6.49 -33.79 -16.28
CA LEU A 58 -5.06 -33.55 -16.13
C LEU A 58 -4.37 -34.82 -15.61
N THR A 59 -3.07 -34.93 -15.91
CA THR A 59 -2.22 -36.05 -15.46
C THR A 59 -1.67 -35.87 -14.04
N GLU A 60 -1.87 -34.68 -13.49
CA GLU A 60 -1.23 -34.20 -12.27
C GLU A 60 -1.98 -34.61 -11.01
N SER A 61 -1.23 -34.73 -9.91
CA SER A 61 -1.85 -34.95 -8.60
C SER A 61 -2.61 -33.69 -8.17
N VAL A 62 -3.92 -33.82 -8.00
CA VAL A 62 -4.77 -32.76 -7.46
C VAL A 62 -4.84 -32.87 -5.94
N ARG A 63 -4.75 -31.73 -5.26
CA ARG A 63 -4.90 -31.62 -3.81
C ARG A 63 -5.91 -30.52 -3.49
N ILE A 64 -6.87 -30.84 -2.62
CA ILE A 64 -7.81 -29.85 -2.07
C ILE A 64 -7.22 -29.32 -0.77
N THR A 65 -7.28 -28.02 -0.57
CA THR A 65 -7.01 -27.38 0.72
C THR A 65 -8.15 -26.43 1.05
N VAL A 66 -8.90 -26.76 2.11
CA VAL A 66 -9.96 -25.89 2.65
C VAL A 66 -9.38 -25.19 3.86
N LEU A 67 -9.19 -23.87 3.76
CA LEU A 67 -8.57 -23.09 4.85
C LEU A 67 -9.44 -23.08 6.12
N GLY A 68 -10.77 -23.03 5.97
CA GLY A 68 -11.70 -23.02 7.10
C GLY A 68 -11.48 -21.82 8.03
N HIS A 69 -11.55 -22.05 9.33
CA HIS A 69 -11.55 -21.01 10.37
C HIS A 69 -10.22 -20.30 10.58
N VAL A 70 -9.11 -20.77 9.99
CA VAL A 70 -7.83 -20.06 10.05
C VAL A 70 -7.92 -18.66 9.40
N GLN A 71 -8.91 -18.45 8.53
CA GLN A 71 -9.24 -17.15 7.92
C GLN A 71 -9.88 -16.16 8.90
N ARG A 72 -10.37 -16.62 10.07
CA ARG A 72 -11.00 -15.78 11.11
C ARG A 72 -10.09 -15.55 12.31
N GLY A 73 -9.09 -16.41 12.51
CA GLY A 73 -8.11 -16.30 13.59
C GLY A 73 -6.88 -15.48 13.19
N GLY A 74 -5.89 -15.45 14.09
CA GLY A 74 -4.66 -14.69 13.91
C GLY A 74 -4.74 -13.27 14.46
N ALA A 75 -3.58 -12.65 14.66
CA ALA A 75 -3.52 -11.25 15.07
C ALA A 75 -3.97 -10.36 13.90
N PRO A 76 -4.78 -9.31 14.15
CA PRO A 76 -5.20 -8.40 13.10
C PRO A 76 -4.02 -7.67 12.47
N SER A 77 -4.12 -7.39 11.17
CA SER A 77 -3.13 -6.63 10.41
C SER A 77 -2.99 -5.21 10.95
N ALA A 78 -1.88 -4.53 10.63
CA ALA A 78 -1.71 -3.12 10.98
C ALA A 78 -2.85 -2.24 10.44
N TYR A 79 -3.33 -2.55 9.23
CA TYR A 79 -4.48 -1.88 8.61
C TYR A 79 -5.75 -2.09 9.44
N ASP A 80 -6.08 -3.34 9.81
CA ASP A 80 -7.32 -3.65 10.55
C ASP A 80 -7.32 -3.06 11.96
N ARG A 81 -6.16 -3.05 12.63
CA ARG A 81 -6.02 -2.39 13.94
C ARG A 81 -6.30 -0.90 13.84
N ASN A 82 -5.65 -0.21 12.90
CA ASN A 82 -5.86 1.23 12.69
C ASN A 82 -7.28 1.54 12.24
N LEU A 83 -7.84 0.76 11.31
CA LEU A 83 -9.22 0.86 10.85
C LEU A 83 -10.20 0.77 12.02
N GLY A 84 -10.07 -0.27 12.85
CA GLY A 84 -10.92 -0.48 14.03
C GLY A 84 -10.82 0.67 15.02
N THR A 85 -9.60 1.13 15.32
CA THR A 85 -9.37 2.27 16.21
C THR A 85 -10.00 3.57 15.70
N ILE A 86 -9.78 3.89 14.42
CA ILE A 86 -10.31 5.12 13.81
C ILE A 86 -11.84 5.09 13.72
N MET A 87 -12.43 3.96 13.34
CA MET A 87 -13.90 3.82 13.30
C MET A 87 -14.51 3.82 14.70
N GLY A 88 -13.86 3.21 15.69
CA GLY A 88 -14.30 3.24 17.08
C GLY A 88 -14.33 4.67 17.64
N HIS A 89 -13.28 5.45 17.38
CA HIS A 89 -13.25 6.87 17.72
C HIS A 89 -14.41 7.65 17.05
N GLY A 90 -14.59 7.48 15.73
CA GLY A 90 -15.67 8.13 15.00
C GLY A 90 -17.08 7.72 15.46
N ALA A 91 -17.24 6.50 15.99
CA ALA A 91 -18.50 6.05 16.60
C ALA A 91 -18.80 6.81 17.91
N VAL A 92 -17.78 7.01 18.75
CA VAL A 92 -17.94 7.80 19.99
C VAL A 92 -18.23 9.26 19.67
N GLU A 93 -17.52 9.85 18.70
CA GLU A 93 -17.82 11.23 18.25
C GLU A 93 -19.25 11.35 17.72
N ALA A 94 -19.78 10.34 17.03
CA ALA A 94 -21.17 10.32 16.60
C ALA A 94 -22.15 10.33 17.77
N LEU A 95 -21.90 9.51 18.79
CA LEU A 95 -22.75 9.46 19.99
C LEU A 95 -22.73 10.78 20.77
N VAL A 96 -21.55 11.39 20.94
CA VAL A 96 -21.38 12.66 21.68
C VAL A 96 -22.03 13.83 20.95
N ALA A 97 -21.98 13.85 19.61
CA ALA A 97 -22.58 14.91 18.79
C ALA A 97 -24.13 14.89 18.77
N GLY A 98 -24.78 14.12 19.64
CA GLY A 98 -26.24 14.12 19.77
C GLY A 98 -26.98 13.22 18.78
N ALA A 99 -26.32 12.23 18.18
CA ALA A 99 -26.95 11.28 17.23
C ALA A 99 -28.00 10.34 17.87
N ALA A 100 -28.45 10.62 19.11
CA ALA A 100 -29.54 9.88 19.76
C ALA A 100 -30.91 10.15 19.11
N ASP A 101 -31.08 11.31 18.46
CA ASP A 101 -32.30 11.70 17.75
C ASP A 101 -32.26 11.37 16.23
N GLU A 102 -31.14 10.81 15.75
CA GLU A 102 -30.94 10.41 14.36
C GLU A 102 -31.28 8.91 14.14
N GLU A 103 -31.61 8.53 12.90
CA GLU A 103 -31.75 7.12 12.52
C GLU A 103 -30.48 6.33 12.87
N SER A 104 -30.60 5.03 13.22
CA SER A 104 -29.43 4.17 13.50
C SER A 104 -28.38 4.26 12.39
N GLN A 105 -27.15 4.62 12.75
CA GLN A 105 -26.03 4.82 11.83
C GLN A 105 -25.04 3.64 11.87
N VAL A 106 -24.38 3.42 10.74
CA VAL A 106 -23.21 2.55 10.57
C VAL A 106 -22.00 3.45 10.35
N ILE A 107 -20.95 3.25 11.15
CA ILE A 107 -19.66 3.88 10.91
C ILE A 107 -18.89 3.03 9.89
N GLY A 108 -18.51 3.67 8.79
CA GLY A 108 -17.72 3.03 7.73
C GLY A 108 -16.57 3.90 7.27
N MET A 109 -15.81 3.38 6.31
CA MET A 109 -14.78 4.15 5.61
C MET A 109 -15.12 4.32 4.14
N ARG A 110 -15.07 5.58 3.67
CA ARG A 110 -15.18 5.91 2.25
C ARG A 110 -14.04 6.83 1.87
N GLY A 111 -13.19 6.38 0.95
CA GLY A 111 -12.03 7.16 0.52
C GLY A 111 -11.03 7.45 1.64
N ASN A 112 -10.75 6.46 2.48
CA ASN A 112 -9.84 6.60 3.62
C ASN A 112 -10.28 7.71 4.62
N ARG A 113 -11.58 7.97 4.71
CA ARG A 113 -12.21 8.89 5.67
C ARG A 113 -13.39 8.19 6.33
N VAL A 114 -13.61 8.50 7.61
CA VAL A 114 -14.75 7.99 8.36
C VAL A 114 -16.02 8.63 7.81
N VAL A 115 -17.06 7.83 7.64
CA VAL A 115 -18.38 8.28 7.21
C VAL A 115 -19.45 7.63 8.07
N ARG A 116 -20.57 8.35 8.27
CA ARG A 116 -21.79 7.83 8.87
C ARG A 116 -22.76 7.48 7.73
N ILE A 117 -23.35 6.30 7.78
CA ILE A 117 -24.28 5.80 6.76
C ILE A 117 -25.50 5.25 7.49
N ALA A 118 -26.71 5.58 7.02
CA ALA A 118 -27.92 5.02 7.60
C ALA A 118 -27.90 3.47 7.55
N LEU A 119 -28.22 2.82 8.67
CA LEU A 119 -28.23 1.36 8.77
C LEU A 119 -29.23 0.76 7.79
N ALA A 120 -30.41 1.36 7.63
CA ALA A 120 -31.40 0.90 6.67
C ALA A 120 -30.88 0.91 5.23
N GLU A 121 -30.13 1.95 4.84
CA GLU A 121 -29.49 2.03 3.53
C GLU A 121 -28.49 0.87 3.31
N CYS A 122 -27.63 0.61 4.30
CA CYS A 122 -26.64 -0.48 4.24
C CYS A 122 -27.31 -1.87 4.08
N VAL A 123 -28.36 -2.12 4.87
CA VAL A 123 -29.11 -3.38 4.83
C VAL A 123 -29.84 -3.54 3.50
N SER A 124 -30.48 -2.47 3.02
CA SER A 124 -31.20 -2.47 1.74
C SER A 124 -30.28 -2.81 0.57
N LYS A 125 -29.12 -2.12 0.46
CA LYS A 125 -28.13 -2.39 -0.59
C LYS A 125 -27.59 -3.81 -0.56
N SER A 126 -27.34 -4.35 0.65
CA SER A 126 -26.85 -5.73 0.81
C SER A 126 -27.88 -6.76 0.34
N ARG A 127 -29.17 -6.57 0.70
CA ARG A 127 -30.27 -7.42 0.25
C ARG A 127 -30.47 -7.35 -1.26
N GLN A 128 -30.30 -6.18 -1.87
CA GLN A 128 -30.40 -5.99 -3.31
C GLN A 128 -29.38 -6.83 -4.08
N ILE A 129 -28.12 -6.89 -3.61
CA ILE A 129 -27.08 -7.74 -4.23
C ILE A 129 -27.49 -9.22 -4.18
N ASN A 130 -27.97 -9.69 -3.02
CA ASN A 130 -28.40 -11.09 -2.88
C ASN A 130 -29.56 -11.42 -3.82
N LYS A 131 -30.56 -10.55 -3.91
CA LYS A 131 -31.70 -10.73 -4.83
C LYS A 131 -31.25 -10.82 -6.29
N LEU A 132 -30.29 -10.00 -6.71
CA LEU A 132 -29.74 -10.05 -8.07
C LEU A 132 -28.98 -11.35 -8.33
N LEU A 133 -28.22 -11.84 -7.36
CA LEU A 133 -27.52 -13.13 -7.47
C LEU A 133 -28.51 -14.31 -7.55
N GLU A 134 -29.57 -14.29 -6.74
CA GLU A 134 -30.67 -15.29 -6.77
C GLU A 134 -31.44 -15.25 -8.09
N SER A 135 -31.59 -14.07 -8.70
CA SER A 135 -32.27 -13.88 -9.99
C SER A 135 -31.35 -14.08 -11.20
N HIS A 136 -30.12 -14.54 -10.99
CA HIS A 136 -29.09 -14.73 -12.02
C HIS A 136 -28.71 -13.45 -12.80
N GLU A 137 -28.98 -12.27 -12.24
CA GLU A 137 -28.64 -10.95 -12.80
C GLU A 137 -27.20 -10.53 -12.42
N TYR A 138 -26.24 -11.39 -12.74
CA TYR A 138 -24.84 -11.25 -12.30
C TYR A 138 -24.17 -9.95 -12.76
N GLY A 139 -24.52 -9.44 -13.94
CA GLY A 139 -23.99 -8.16 -14.46
C GLY A 139 -24.33 -6.98 -13.55
N GLN A 140 -25.60 -6.86 -13.16
CA GLN A 140 -26.06 -5.81 -12.25
C GLN A 140 -25.50 -6.01 -10.84
N ALA A 141 -25.41 -7.26 -10.35
CA ALA A 141 -24.80 -7.56 -9.06
C ALA A 141 -23.33 -7.09 -9.02
N LEU A 142 -22.60 -7.30 -10.11
CA LEU A 142 -21.21 -6.86 -10.26
C LEU A 142 -21.09 -5.33 -10.32
N GLU A 143 -22.03 -4.64 -10.97
CA GLU A 143 -22.10 -3.18 -10.99
C GLU A 143 -22.32 -2.59 -9.59
N LEU A 144 -23.20 -3.20 -8.79
CA LEU A 144 -23.45 -2.78 -7.40
C LEU A 144 -22.23 -2.94 -6.47
N ARG A 145 -21.30 -3.87 -6.77
CA ARG A 145 -20.00 -3.96 -6.06
C ARG A 145 -19.08 -2.77 -6.33
N GLY A 146 -19.36 -1.99 -7.37
CA GLY A 146 -18.66 -0.76 -7.71
C GLY A 146 -17.47 -0.92 -8.65
N SER A 147 -16.98 0.22 -9.15
CA SER A 147 -15.95 0.30 -10.18
C SER A 147 -14.59 -0.26 -9.75
N SER A 148 -14.25 -0.15 -8.46
CA SER A 148 -12.99 -0.68 -7.92
C SER A 148 -12.96 -2.21 -7.98
N PHE A 149 -14.06 -2.88 -7.60
CA PHE A 149 -14.18 -4.33 -7.68
C PHE A 149 -14.09 -4.81 -9.13
N ASN A 150 -14.84 -4.17 -10.03
CA ASN A 150 -14.82 -4.45 -11.47
C ASN A 150 -13.41 -4.32 -12.08
N THR A 151 -12.68 -3.27 -11.70
CA THR A 151 -11.32 -3.05 -12.19
C THR A 151 -10.35 -4.11 -11.65
N ALA A 152 -10.49 -4.48 -10.38
CA ALA A 152 -9.69 -5.55 -9.77
C ALA A 152 -9.95 -6.89 -10.46
N LEU A 153 -11.20 -7.25 -10.70
CA LEU A 153 -11.59 -8.48 -11.40
C LEU A 153 -11.00 -8.55 -12.81
N ARG A 154 -11.12 -7.48 -13.61
CA ARG A 154 -10.52 -7.41 -14.95
C ARG A 154 -8.99 -7.53 -14.92
N SER A 155 -8.36 -6.95 -13.90
CA SER A 155 -6.91 -7.07 -13.69
C SER A 155 -6.53 -8.50 -13.39
N LEU A 156 -7.25 -9.14 -12.46
CA LEU A 156 -7.05 -10.54 -12.09
C LEU A 156 -7.22 -11.48 -13.29
N GLN A 157 -8.30 -11.33 -14.06
CA GLN A 157 -8.53 -12.12 -15.28
C GLN A 157 -7.38 -11.99 -16.28
N THR A 158 -6.80 -10.79 -16.44
CA THR A 158 -5.62 -10.59 -17.29
C THR A 158 -4.41 -11.36 -16.75
N LEU A 159 -4.17 -11.26 -15.43
CA LEU A 159 -3.02 -11.87 -14.78
C LEU A 159 -3.10 -13.39 -14.63
N LEU A 160 -4.32 -13.96 -14.65
CA LEU A 160 -4.58 -15.39 -14.60
C LEU A 160 -4.36 -16.11 -15.94
N ARG A 161 -4.25 -15.37 -17.05
CA ARG A 161 -4.02 -15.99 -18.37
C ARG A 161 -2.72 -16.79 -18.39
N ALA A 162 -2.76 -17.92 -19.10
CA ALA A 162 -1.57 -18.73 -19.40
C ALA A 162 -0.60 -18.01 -20.33
N LEU A 163 -1.15 -17.36 -21.36
CA LEU A 163 -0.44 -16.63 -22.40
C LEU A 163 -1.10 -15.26 -22.65
N PRO A 164 -0.35 -14.24 -23.10
CA PRO A 164 -0.94 -12.97 -23.50
C PRO A 164 -1.85 -13.17 -24.71
N ARG A 165 -2.86 -12.29 -24.86
CA ARG A 165 -3.59 -12.21 -26.12
C ARG A 165 -2.64 -11.87 -27.29
N PRO A 166 -2.86 -12.44 -28.48
CA PRO A 166 -2.11 -12.01 -29.65
C PRO A 166 -2.37 -10.50 -29.91
N PRO A 167 -1.36 -9.75 -30.37
CA PRO A 167 -1.57 -8.37 -30.82
C PRO A 167 -2.64 -8.34 -31.92
N LYS A 168 -3.43 -7.27 -31.99
CA LYS A 168 -4.40 -7.11 -33.08
C LYS A 168 -3.67 -6.80 -34.39
N ASP A 169 -4.20 -7.30 -35.50
CA ASP A 169 -3.64 -7.04 -36.82
C ASP A 169 -3.60 -5.53 -37.11
N GLY A 170 -2.47 -5.04 -37.64
CA GLY A 170 -2.24 -3.62 -37.91
C GLY A 170 -2.05 -2.72 -36.68
N GLN A 171 -2.09 -3.27 -35.46
CA GLN A 171 -1.90 -2.47 -34.25
C GLN A 171 -0.46 -1.96 -34.11
N ARG A 172 -0.31 -0.66 -33.81
CA ARG A 172 0.99 -0.09 -33.42
C ARG A 172 1.50 -0.77 -32.14
N ARG A 173 2.73 -1.29 -32.17
CA ARG A 173 3.37 -1.95 -31.04
C ARG A 173 4.34 -1.00 -30.33
N LEU A 174 3.86 -0.37 -29.26
CA LEU A 174 4.69 0.47 -28.39
C LEU A 174 5.79 -0.33 -27.67
N ARG A 175 6.88 0.36 -27.34
CA ARG A 175 8.06 -0.15 -26.63
C ARG A 175 8.19 0.56 -25.28
N LEU A 176 7.70 -0.06 -24.22
CA LEU A 176 7.63 0.54 -22.88
C LEU A 176 8.74 -0.02 -21.99
N ALA A 177 9.50 0.85 -21.35
CA ALA A 177 10.53 0.45 -20.38
C ALA A 177 10.05 0.64 -18.93
N ILE A 178 10.41 -0.30 -18.07
CA ILE A 178 10.07 -0.32 -16.64
C ILE A 178 11.37 -0.37 -15.84
N LEU A 179 11.46 0.46 -14.79
CA LEU A 179 12.62 0.50 -13.90
C LEU A 179 12.20 0.69 -12.45
N ASN A 180 12.96 0.08 -11.54
CA ASN A 180 12.85 0.30 -10.10
C ASN A 180 13.97 1.25 -9.65
N VAL A 181 13.62 2.29 -8.90
CA VAL A 181 14.57 3.33 -8.44
C VAL A 181 14.34 3.62 -6.94
N GLY A 182 15.42 3.86 -6.20
CA GLY A 182 15.41 4.12 -4.77
C GLY A 182 15.69 2.89 -3.91
N ALA A 183 15.28 2.95 -2.63
CA ALA A 183 15.38 1.82 -1.72
C ALA A 183 14.36 0.72 -2.08
N PRO A 184 14.67 -0.56 -1.89
CA PRO A 184 13.71 -1.65 -2.09
C PRO A 184 12.46 -1.45 -1.22
N ALA A 185 11.30 -1.72 -1.79
CA ALA A 185 10.03 -1.75 -1.09
C ALA A 185 9.26 -3.02 -1.50
N ALA A 186 8.68 -3.71 -0.52
CA ALA A 186 7.91 -4.91 -0.80
C ALA A 186 6.71 -4.58 -1.70
N GLY A 187 6.61 -5.25 -2.84
CA GLY A 187 5.57 -5.01 -3.85
C GLY A 187 6.08 -4.38 -5.15
N MET A 188 7.34 -3.92 -5.22
CA MET A 188 7.96 -3.49 -6.49
C MET A 188 7.90 -4.60 -7.55
N ASN A 189 8.24 -5.84 -7.19
CA ASN A 189 8.15 -6.99 -8.09
C ASN A 189 6.72 -7.28 -8.55
N ALA A 190 5.74 -7.11 -7.67
CA ALA A 190 4.31 -7.24 -8.02
C ALA A 190 3.88 -6.16 -9.03
N ALA A 191 4.37 -4.93 -8.86
CA ALA A 191 4.10 -3.82 -9.80
C ALA A 191 4.73 -4.09 -11.18
N VAL A 192 6.00 -4.50 -11.22
CA VAL A 192 6.69 -4.87 -12.46
C VAL A 192 5.96 -6.02 -13.15
N ARG A 193 5.64 -7.09 -12.41
CA ARG A 193 4.89 -8.25 -12.94
C ARG A 193 3.58 -7.83 -13.57
N ALA A 194 2.80 -7.02 -12.87
CA ALA A 194 1.52 -6.54 -13.37
C ALA A 194 1.70 -5.68 -14.63
N ALA A 195 2.66 -4.75 -14.63
CA ALA A 195 2.94 -3.90 -15.77
C ALA A 195 3.36 -4.70 -17.01
N VAL A 196 4.28 -5.65 -16.85
CA VAL A 196 4.76 -6.54 -17.92
C VAL A 196 3.61 -7.37 -18.49
N ARG A 197 2.84 -8.08 -17.64
CA ARG A 197 1.74 -8.92 -18.12
C ARG A 197 0.64 -8.10 -18.80
N ILE A 198 0.28 -6.94 -18.25
CA ILE A 198 -0.76 -6.09 -18.85
C ILE A 198 -0.30 -5.48 -20.19
N GLY A 199 0.96 -5.04 -20.28
CA GLY A 199 1.51 -4.49 -21.52
C GLY A 199 1.63 -5.54 -22.63
N LEU A 200 2.12 -6.74 -22.29
CA LEU A 200 2.21 -7.87 -23.22
C LEU A 200 0.82 -8.34 -23.69
N ASP A 201 -0.16 -8.43 -22.78
CA ASP A 201 -1.53 -8.82 -23.12
C ASP A 201 -2.26 -7.78 -24.00
N GLN A 202 -1.77 -6.54 -24.02
CA GLN A 202 -2.24 -5.49 -24.95
C GLN A 202 -1.41 -5.45 -26.25
N GLY A 203 -0.46 -6.36 -26.44
CA GLY A 203 0.33 -6.49 -27.67
C GLY A 203 1.58 -5.61 -27.74
N HIS A 204 1.97 -4.94 -26.65
CA HIS A 204 3.16 -4.07 -26.62
C HIS A 204 4.44 -4.84 -26.29
N ALA A 205 5.59 -4.22 -26.58
CA ALA A 205 6.91 -4.74 -26.19
C ALA A 205 7.33 -4.11 -24.87
N MET A 206 7.72 -4.94 -23.91
CA MET A 206 8.07 -4.51 -22.55
C MET A 206 9.56 -4.73 -22.30
N PHE A 207 10.23 -3.72 -21.72
CA PHE A 207 11.64 -3.76 -21.36
C PHE A 207 11.80 -3.57 -19.85
N GLY A 208 12.62 -4.41 -19.22
CA GLY A 208 13.02 -4.26 -17.83
C GLY A 208 14.42 -3.69 -17.75
N VAL A 209 14.56 -2.46 -17.25
CA VAL A 209 15.85 -1.80 -17.07
C VAL A 209 16.44 -2.25 -15.74
N ARG A 210 17.70 -2.69 -15.75
CA ARG A 210 18.37 -3.16 -14.54
C ARG A 210 18.89 -1.99 -13.71
N ARG A 211 18.91 -2.11 -12.38
CA ARG A 211 19.56 -1.14 -11.48
C ARG A 211 19.08 0.32 -11.63
N GLY A 212 17.82 0.53 -12.00
CA GLY A 212 17.21 1.85 -12.06
C GLY A 212 17.78 2.75 -13.17
N PHE A 213 17.96 4.04 -12.87
CA PHE A 213 18.52 4.99 -13.84
C PHE A 213 19.94 4.64 -14.26
N GLN A 214 20.71 3.95 -13.42
CA GLN A 214 22.05 3.49 -13.79
C GLN A 214 22.00 2.55 -15.02
N GLY A 215 21.10 1.57 -15.05
CA GLY A 215 20.99 0.73 -16.26
C GLY A 215 20.42 1.48 -17.46
N LEU A 216 19.66 2.55 -17.27
CA LEU A 216 19.23 3.39 -18.39
C LEU A 216 20.39 4.20 -19.00
N ILE A 217 21.32 4.65 -18.15
CA ILE A 217 22.58 5.29 -18.55
C ILE A 217 23.48 4.30 -19.30
N ASP A 218 23.56 3.07 -18.81
CA ASP A 218 24.45 2.03 -19.32
C ASP A 218 23.85 1.22 -20.50
N ASP A 219 22.60 1.51 -20.90
CA ASP A 219 21.80 0.70 -21.83
C ASP A 219 21.65 -0.79 -21.42
N ASP A 220 21.60 -1.05 -20.10
CA ASP A 220 21.39 -2.35 -19.49
C ASP A 220 19.89 -2.62 -19.26
N MET A 221 19.24 -3.13 -20.30
CA MET A 221 17.83 -3.56 -20.24
C MET A 221 17.60 -4.88 -20.97
N GLN A 222 16.63 -5.64 -20.46
CA GLN A 222 16.22 -6.92 -21.03
C GLN A 222 14.80 -6.85 -21.60
N VAL A 223 14.54 -7.62 -22.65
CA VAL A 223 13.18 -7.82 -23.16
C VAL A 223 12.42 -8.70 -22.18
N MET A 224 11.25 -8.24 -21.73
CA MET A 224 10.40 -9.00 -20.81
C MET A 224 9.41 -9.84 -21.60
N VAL A 225 9.37 -11.14 -21.28
CA VAL A 225 8.39 -12.10 -21.82
C VAL A 225 7.42 -12.56 -20.72
N TRP A 226 6.31 -13.20 -21.10
CA TRP A 226 5.24 -13.55 -20.15
C TRP A 226 5.72 -14.30 -18.89
N MET A 227 6.65 -15.24 -19.09
CA MET A 227 7.21 -16.06 -18.01
C MET A 227 8.41 -15.43 -17.29
N SER A 228 8.98 -14.33 -17.79
CA SER A 228 10.12 -13.67 -17.14
C SER A 228 9.78 -13.06 -15.77
N VAL A 229 8.50 -12.85 -15.49
CA VAL A 229 7.97 -12.29 -14.24
C VAL A 229 7.13 -13.30 -13.46
N ASN A 230 7.28 -14.59 -13.74
CA ASN A 230 6.55 -15.64 -13.02
C ASN A 230 7.02 -15.69 -11.55
N GLY A 231 6.09 -15.88 -10.61
CA GLY A 231 6.40 -15.90 -9.17
C GLY A 231 6.66 -14.54 -8.52
N TRP A 232 6.92 -13.47 -9.29
CA TRP A 232 7.30 -12.14 -8.77
C TRP A 232 6.23 -11.46 -7.91
N SER A 233 4.98 -11.96 -7.93
CA SER A 233 3.88 -11.35 -7.19
C SER A 233 4.06 -11.41 -5.67
N SER A 234 4.75 -12.43 -5.17
CA SER A 234 4.96 -12.67 -3.73
C SER A 234 6.40 -12.44 -3.29
N LEU A 235 7.29 -12.05 -4.20
CA LEU A 235 8.69 -11.81 -3.86
C LEU A 235 8.87 -10.39 -3.33
N GLY A 236 9.49 -10.29 -2.15
CA GLY A 236 10.05 -9.03 -1.64
C GLY A 236 11.24 -8.55 -2.49
N GLY A 237 11.79 -7.39 -2.13
CA GLY A 237 12.95 -6.82 -2.83
C GLY A 237 12.64 -6.32 -4.26
N SER A 238 13.64 -6.42 -5.14
CA SER A 238 13.57 -5.91 -6.52
C SER A 238 14.40 -6.76 -7.47
N GLU A 239 13.74 -7.59 -8.28
CA GLU A 239 14.36 -8.52 -9.25
C GLU A 239 15.06 -7.79 -10.41
N LEU A 240 14.57 -6.61 -10.82
CA LEU A 240 15.29 -5.75 -11.77
C LEU A 240 16.54 -5.09 -11.13
N GLY A 241 16.70 -5.19 -9.81
CA GLY A 241 17.62 -4.35 -9.04
C GLY A 241 17.16 -2.90 -8.98
N THR A 242 17.64 -2.17 -7.99
CA THR A 242 17.32 -0.76 -7.78
C THR A 242 18.55 -0.02 -7.25
N THR A 243 18.68 1.26 -7.60
CA THR A 243 19.75 2.16 -7.11
C THR A 243 19.15 3.51 -6.76
N ARG A 244 19.89 4.34 -6.00
CA ARG A 244 19.48 5.71 -5.65
C ARG A 244 20.04 6.77 -6.61
N VAL A 245 20.52 6.36 -7.79
CA VAL A 245 21.12 7.27 -8.77
C VAL A 245 20.03 8.17 -9.36
N VAL A 246 20.23 9.48 -9.28
CA VAL A 246 19.40 10.49 -9.96
C VAL A 246 20.20 11.03 -11.15
N PRO A 247 19.65 11.01 -12.39
CA PRO A 247 20.36 11.49 -13.57
C PRO A 247 20.77 12.96 -13.46
N SER A 248 22.00 13.29 -13.87
CA SER A 248 22.50 14.66 -13.94
C SER A 248 23.63 14.80 -14.96
N GLY A 249 23.80 16.02 -15.50
CA GLY A 249 24.91 16.37 -16.39
C GLY A 249 25.07 15.38 -17.56
N PRO A 250 26.27 14.79 -17.78
CA PRO A 250 26.53 13.87 -18.89
C PRO A 250 25.61 12.66 -18.95
N SER A 251 25.05 12.22 -17.82
CA SER A 251 24.21 11.02 -17.78
C SER A 251 22.88 11.22 -18.52
N LEU A 252 22.41 12.47 -18.65
CA LEU A 252 21.20 12.80 -19.40
C LEU A 252 21.37 12.50 -20.89
N TYR A 253 22.53 12.84 -21.45
CA TYR A 253 22.84 12.51 -22.85
C TYR A 253 22.85 11.00 -23.09
N SER A 254 23.46 10.22 -22.19
CA SER A 254 23.45 8.75 -22.29
C SER A 254 22.04 8.18 -22.25
N ILE A 255 21.18 8.67 -21.34
CA ILE A 255 19.77 8.25 -21.27
C ILE A 255 19.01 8.60 -22.55
N ALA A 256 19.21 9.81 -23.09
CA ALA A 256 18.57 10.24 -24.34
C ALA A 256 18.95 9.30 -25.49
N ARG A 257 20.25 8.99 -25.61
CA ARG A 257 20.78 8.04 -26.61
C ARG A 257 20.19 6.64 -26.43
N THR A 258 20.08 6.16 -25.19
CA THR A 258 19.44 4.87 -24.89
C THR A 258 17.99 4.84 -25.35
N ILE A 259 17.21 5.88 -25.02
CA ILE A 259 15.81 6.01 -25.43
C ILE A 259 15.67 5.97 -26.96
N GLU A 260 16.52 6.68 -27.68
CA GLU A 260 16.52 6.72 -29.15
C GLU A 260 16.96 5.38 -29.78
N ASN A 261 18.08 4.82 -29.33
CA ASN A 261 18.62 3.54 -29.83
C ASN A 261 17.63 2.40 -29.63
N ARG A 262 16.98 2.36 -28.45
CA ARG A 262 15.99 1.36 -28.10
C ARG A 262 14.61 1.70 -28.61
N ARG A 263 14.40 2.89 -29.19
CA ARG A 263 13.13 3.42 -29.69
C ARG A 263 12.02 3.29 -28.65
N LEU A 264 12.29 3.74 -27.42
CA LEU A 264 11.30 3.64 -26.35
C LEU A 264 10.16 4.63 -26.59
N ASP A 265 8.92 4.19 -26.40
CA ASP A 265 7.72 5.01 -26.52
C ASP A 265 7.20 5.48 -25.16
N GLY A 266 7.76 5.02 -24.04
CA GLY A 266 7.35 5.46 -22.71
C GLY A 266 8.11 4.79 -21.56
N LEU A 267 8.13 5.47 -20.40
CA LEU A 267 8.82 5.01 -19.20
C LEU A 267 7.87 4.85 -18.01
N LEU A 268 7.92 3.69 -17.37
CA LEU A 268 7.29 3.43 -16.07
C LEU A 268 8.35 3.36 -14.98
N ILE A 269 8.41 4.37 -14.13
CA ILE A 269 9.41 4.51 -13.07
C ILE A 269 8.75 4.14 -11.74
N ILE A 270 9.15 3.02 -11.15
CA ILE A 270 8.60 2.50 -9.89
C ILE A 270 9.58 2.84 -8.78
N GLY A 271 9.12 3.48 -7.71
CA GLY A 271 9.96 3.67 -6.53
C GLY A 271 9.72 4.90 -5.70
N GLY A 272 10.77 5.27 -4.97
CA GLY A 272 10.74 6.27 -3.92
C GLY A 272 10.99 7.69 -4.41
N TRP A 273 11.49 8.50 -3.49
CA TRP A 273 11.83 9.91 -3.75
C TRP A 273 12.84 10.10 -4.89
N ASP A 274 13.83 9.22 -4.99
CA ASP A 274 14.86 9.28 -6.04
C ASP A 274 14.24 9.05 -7.44
N SER A 275 13.17 8.24 -7.52
CA SER A 275 12.38 8.04 -8.74
C SER A 275 11.70 9.32 -9.20
N TYR A 276 11.04 10.02 -8.26
CA TYR A 276 10.30 11.24 -8.53
C TYR A 276 11.25 12.36 -8.97
N GLN A 277 12.39 12.52 -8.29
CA GLN A 277 13.43 13.47 -8.71
C GLN A 277 13.97 13.14 -10.09
N GLY A 278 14.36 11.89 -10.35
CA GLY A 278 14.93 11.53 -11.65
C GLY A 278 13.94 11.71 -12.79
N ALA A 279 12.67 11.34 -12.58
CA ALA A 279 11.62 11.59 -13.56
C ALA A 279 11.40 13.09 -13.81
N HIS A 280 11.36 13.90 -12.73
CA HIS A 280 11.19 15.34 -12.84
C HIS A 280 12.36 15.98 -13.60
N ARG A 281 13.58 15.52 -13.33
CA ARG A 281 14.77 15.98 -14.04
C ARG A 281 14.70 15.67 -15.54
N LEU A 282 14.29 14.46 -15.92
CA LEU A 282 14.08 14.13 -17.34
C LEU A 282 12.98 15.00 -17.97
N PHE A 283 11.93 15.33 -17.21
CA PHE A 283 10.85 16.21 -17.66
C PHE A 283 11.31 17.64 -17.91
N GLU A 284 12.06 18.24 -16.99
CA GLU A 284 12.63 19.59 -17.13
C GLU A 284 13.55 19.69 -18.35
N GLU A 285 14.27 18.63 -18.65
CA GLU A 285 15.28 18.57 -19.70
C GLU A 285 14.70 18.25 -21.10
N ARG A 286 13.37 18.18 -21.25
CA ARG A 286 12.69 17.94 -22.55
C ARG A 286 12.95 18.99 -23.63
N ALA A 287 13.32 20.20 -23.22
CA ALA A 287 13.73 21.26 -24.14
C ALA A 287 15.10 20.96 -24.76
N ASN A 288 16.01 20.42 -23.96
CA ASN A 288 17.40 20.14 -24.34
C ASN A 288 17.56 18.76 -25.01
N PHE A 289 16.73 17.79 -24.62
CA PHE A 289 16.78 16.42 -25.13
C PHE A 289 15.39 16.00 -25.66
N PRO A 290 15.15 16.10 -26.98
CA PRO A 290 13.89 15.69 -27.59
C PRO A 290 13.50 14.23 -27.30
N ALA A 291 14.48 13.35 -27.07
CA ALA A 291 14.25 11.96 -26.64
C ALA A 291 13.39 11.84 -25.36
N PHE A 292 13.43 12.83 -24.46
CA PHE A 292 12.63 12.82 -23.23
C PHE A 292 11.16 13.20 -23.45
N ARG A 293 10.77 13.54 -24.68
CA ARG A 293 9.38 13.85 -25.08
C ARG A 293 8.53 12.60 -25.27
N ILE A 294 8.86 11.53 -24.55
CA ILE A 294 8.04 10.34 -24.40
C ILE A 294 7.21 10.44 -23.11
N PRO A 295 6.05 9.77 -23.06
CA PRO A 295 5.27 9.63 -21.84
C PRO A 295 6.05 9.03 -20.68
N MET A 296 5.83 9.57 -19.47
CA MET A 296 6.45 9.08 -18.24
C MET A 296 5.39 8.92 -17.15
N ALA A 297 5.41 7.79 -16.45
CA ALA A 297 4.56 7.52 -15.31
C ALA A 297 5.41 7.10 -14.11
N CYS A 298 5.30 7.82 -12.99
CA CYS A 298 5.90 7.44 -11.72
C CYS A 298 4.88 6.68 -10.88
N LEU A 299 5.31 5.55 -10.33
CA LEU A 299 4.52 4.69 -9.46
C LEU A 299 5.18 4.65 -8.06
N PRO A 300 4.49 5.14 -7.01
CA PRO A 300 5.08 5.32 -5.69
C PRO A 300 5.32 3.98 -4.99
N ALA A 301 6.58 3.67 -4.69
CA ALA A 301 6.99 2.50 -3.92
C ALA A 301 8.12 2.87 -2.95
N THR A 302 7.80 2.92 -1.66
CA THR A 302 8.68 3.27 -0.55
C THR A 302 8.01 2.85 0.75
N ILE A 303 8.78 2.43 1.74
CA ILE A 303 8.24 2.15 3.08
C ILE A 303 7.89 3.44 3.82
N ASP A 304 8.59 4.54 3.53
CA ASP A 304 8.50 5.81 4.27
C ASP A 304 7.13 6.51 4.07
N ASN A 305 6.36 6.12 3.04
CA ASN A 305 5.15 6.79 2.58
C ASN A 305 5.30 8.31 2.43
N ASN A 306 6.46 8.73 1.94
CA ASN A 306 6.90 10.13 1.89
C ASN A 306 6.77 10.77 0.48
N LEU A 307 5.86 10.25 -0.35
CA LEU A 307 5.67 10.71 -1.73
C LEU A 307 4.36 11.48 -1.90
N PRO A 308 4.35 12.59 -2.64
CA PRO A 308 3.12 13.35 -2.88
C PRO A 308 2.19 12.60 -3.85
N GLY A 309 0.90 12.97 -3.81
CA GLY A 309 -0.12 12.46 -4.73
C GLY A 309 -0.68 11.09 -4.37
N THR A 310 -0.16 10.41 -3.34
CA THR A 310 -0.73 9.16 -2.82
C THR A 310 -0.86 9.21 -1.31
N GLU A 311 -1.96 8.70 -0.78
CA GLU A 311 -2.14 8.49 0.66
C GLU A 311 -1.33 7.27 1.16
N LEU A 312 -1.10 6.29 0.28
CA LEU A 312 -0.38 5.05 0.56
C LEU A 312 0.53 4.69 -0.63
N SER A 313 1.84 4.59 -0.38
CA SER A 313 2.82 4.04 -1.31
C SER A 313 2.89 2.52 -1.21
N ILE A 314 3.39 1.86 -2.25
CA ILE A 314 3.65 0.42 -2.19
C ILE A 314 4.81 0.15 -1.21
N GLY A 315 4.61 -0.82 -0.35
CA GLY A 315 5.56 -1.29 0.65
C GLY A 315 5.32 -0.71 2.04
N SER A 316 4.50 0.34 2.17
CA SER A 316 4.23 0.95 3.47
C SER A 316 3.38 0.04 4.37
N ASP A 317 2.40 -0.68 3.81
CA ASP A 317 1.58 -1.62 4.58
C ASP A 317 2.39 -2.84 5.04
N THR A 318 3.23 -3.39 4.17
CA THR A 318 4.17 -4.48 4.54
C THR A 318 5.08 -4.03 5.68
N ALA A 319 5.65 -2.83 5.58
CA ALA A 319 6.51 -2.28 6.63
C ALA A 319 5.76 -2.09 7.95
N LEU A 320 4.53 -1.58 7.92
CA LEU A 320 3.69 -1.44 9.12
C LEU A 320 3.42 -2.78 9.78
N ASN A 321 3.07 -3.81 9.00
CA ASN A 321 2.85 -5.16 9.55
C ASN A 321 4.14 -5.74 10.16
N ASN A 322 5.30 -5.51 9.53
CA ASN A 322 6.58 -5.92 10.11
C ASN A 322 6.86 -5.21 11.45
N ILE A 323 6.63 -3.90 11.53
CA ILE A 323 6.80 -3.13 12.77
C ILE A 323 5.85 -3.68 13.86
N VAL A 324 4.57 -3.81 13.55
CA VAL A 324 3.55 -4.32 14.49
C VAL A 324 3.91 -5.72 14.99
N ASN A 325 4.33 -6.62 14.10
CA ASN A 325 4.73 -7.98 14.47
C ASN A 325 5.94 -8.01 15.42
N VAL A 326 6.90 -7.11 15.23
CA VAL A 326 8.07 -7.03 16.13
C VAL A 326 7.68 -6.39 17.46
N VAL A 327 6.89 -5.30 17.44
CA VAL A 327 6.42 -4.63 18.65
C VAL A 327 5.56 -5.56 19.50
N ASP A 328 4.68 -6.38 18.91
CA ASP A 328 3.89 -7.36 19.65
C ASP A 328 4.78 -8.37 20.40
N LYS A 329 5.86 -8.86 19.76
CA LYS A 329 6.84 -9.74 20.40
C LYS A 329 7.59 -9.05 21.53
N ILE A 330 7.95 -7.79 21.34
CA ILE A 330 8.59 -6.96 22.39
C ILE A 330 7.64 -6.79 23.58
N LYS A 331 6.37 -6.45 23.34
CA LYS A 331 5.36 -6.30 24.39
C LYS A 331 5.18 -7.59 25.18
N GLN A 332 5.16 -8.75 24.52
CA GLN A 332 5.07 -10.05 25.21
C GLN A 332 6.25 -10.30 26.17
N SER A 333 7.48 -9.94 25.77
CA SER A 333 8.65 -10.02 26.65
C SER A 333 8.59 -9.02 27.81
N ALA A 334 7.97 -7.86 27.59
CA ALA A 334 7.89 -6.78 28.58
C ALA A 334 6.95 -7.08 29.76
N VAL A 335 5.94 -7.93 29.61
CA VAL A 335 4.94 -8.15 30.67
C VAL A 335 5.53 -8.75 31.95
N ALA A 336 6.65 -9.48 31.84
CA ALA A 336 7.28 -10.18 32.96
C ALA A 336 8.06 -9.26 33.92
N GLU A 337 8.49 -8.08 33.47
CA GLU A 337 9.32 -7.15 34.23
C GLU A 337 8.86 -5.73 33.92
N ARG A 338 8.68 -4.86 34.93
CA ARG A 338 8.23 -3.47 34.73
C ARG A 338 9.20 -2.72 33.80
N ARG A 339 8.86 -2.65 32.51
CA ARG A 339 9.78 -2.23 31.45
C ARG A 339 9.12 -1.22 30.50
N CYS A 340 9.86 -0.19 30.17
CA CYS A 340 9.56 0.72 29.07
C CYS A 340 10.43 0.38 27.86
N TYR A 341 9.83 0.36 26.67
CA TYR A 341 10.57 0.24 25.41
C TYR A 341 10.52 1.53 24.60
N ILE A 342 11.67 1.93 24.08
CA ILE A 342 11.78 2.96 23.03
C ILE A 342 12.11 2.24 21.73
N VAL A 343 11.11 2.15 20.85
CA VAL A 343 11.23 1.46 19.56
C VAL A 343 11.51 2.47 18.46
N GLU A 344 12.65 2.34 17.79
CA GLU A 344 13.00 3.17 16.64
C GLU A 344 12.49 2.56 15.33
N VAL A 345 11.74 3.37 14.59
CA VAL A 345 11.06 3.03 13.34
C VAL A 345 11.61 3.90 12.20
N MET A 346 11.74 3.32 11.00
CA MET A 346 12.22 4.01 9.80
C MET A 346 11.19 5.06 9.33
N GLY A 347 11.47 5.71 8.19
CA GLY A 347 10.64 6.76 7.62
C GLY A 347 11.40 8.06 7.38
N ARG A 348 12.70 8.09 7.69
CA ARG A 348 13.54 9.28 7.66
C ARG A 348 12.87 10.42 8.42
N ARG A 349 12.57 11.53 7.75
CA ARG A 349 11.90 12.72 8.31
C ARG A 349 10.38 12.72 8.06
N CYS A 350 9.80 11.59 7.66
CA CYS A 350 8.37 11.34 7.50
C CYS A 350 7.90 10.40 8.61
N GLY A 351 7.12 10.93 9.56
CA GLY A 351 6.65 10.22 10.74
C GLY A 351 5.54 9.18 10.50
N TYR A 352 5.15 8.91 9.24
CA TYR A 352 4.02 8.04 8.90
C TYR A 352 4.10 6.67 9.56
N LEU A 353 5.23 5.97 9.40
CA LEU A 353 5.41 4.64 9.96
C LEU A 353 5.34 4.67 11.49
N ALA A 354 5.94 5.68 12.12
CA ALA A 354 5.94 5.83 13.57
C ALA A 354 4.52 6.08 14.12
N LEU A 355 3.76 7.01 13.53
CA LEU A 355 2.40 7.30 14.00
C LEU A 355 1.44 6.13 13.76
N MET A 356 1.46 5.56 12.56
CA MET A 356 0.54 4.49 12.21
C MET A 356 0.85 3.18 12.93
N SER A 357 2.12 2.90 13.23
CA SER A 357 2.47 1.77 14.10
C SER A 357 2.11 2.06 15.55
N GLY A 358 2.34 3.27 16.04
CA GLY A 358 1.97 3.67 17.40
C GLY A 358 0.48 3.50 17.67
N LEU A 359 -0.37 3.96 16.74
CA LEU A 359 -1.81 3.77 16.80
C LEU A 359 -2.19 2.28 16.76
N ALA A 360 -1.55 1.47 15.91
CA ALA A 360 -1.84 0.04 15.78
C ALA A 360 -1.38 -0.78 16.99
N THR A 361 -0.34 -0.35 17.69
CA THR A 361 0.26 -1.08 18.82
C THR A 361 -0.18 -0.56 20.19
N GLY A 362 -0.89 0.57 20.21
CA GLY A 362 -1.24 1.30 21.44
C GLY A 362 0.01 1.83 22.14
N ALA A 363 0.90 2.49 21.39
CA ALA A 363 2.04 3.19 21.98
C ALA A 363 1.54 4.40 22.77
N GLU A 364 2.16 4.65 23.92
CA GLU A 364 1.77 5.76 24.81
C GLU A 364 2.35 7.08 24.31
N ARG A 365 3.48 7.01 23.61
CA ARG A 365 4.08 8.17 22.99
C ARG A 365 4.64 7.85 21.63
N VAL A 366 4.46 8.78 20.70
CA VAL A 366 5.07 8.73 19.38
C VAL A 366 5.85 10.02 19.13
N TYR A 367 7.13 9.90 18.85
CA TYR A 367 8.00 11.02 18.54
C TYR A 367 8.23 11.13 17.03
N LEU A 368 7.87 12.27 16.46
CA LEU A 368 7.82 12.54 15.03
C LEU A 368 8.79 13.68 14.66
N HIS A 369 9.36 13.63 13.45
CA HIS A 369 10.13 14.76 12.93
C HIS A 369 9.24 15.99 12.66
N GLU A 370 7.97 15.77 12.30
CA GLU A 370 6.96 16.80 12.03
C GLU A 370 6.72 17.75 13.21
N GLU A 371 6.78 17.24 14.43
CA GLU A 371 6.46 17.99 15.66
C GLU A 371 7.72 18.46 16.40
N GLY A 372 8.87 17.87 16.06
CA GLY A 372 10.10 18.05 16.82
C GLY A 372 10.03 17.36 18.19
N ILE A 373 11.14 17.44 18.93
CA ILE A 373 11.26 16.89 20.28
C ILE A 373 11.92 17.97 21.13
N THR A 374 11.37 18.23 22.32
CA THR A 374 11.93 19.17 23.29
C THR A 374 12.20 18.46 24.62
N LEU A 375 13.15 18.98 25.40
CA LEU A 375 13.41 18.46 26.74
C LEU A 375 12.16 18.55 27.64
N ARG A 376 11.40 19.65 27.52
CA ARG A 376 10.16 19.85 28.27
C ARG A 376 9.15 18.74 27.97
N SER A 377 8.83 18.51 26.69
CA SER A 377 7.85 17.49 26.31
C SER A 377 8.31 16.09 26.72
N MET A 378 9.60 15.77 26.58
CA MET A 378 10.14 14.47 27.03
C MET A 378 10.01 14.28 28.55
N LYS A 379 10.23 15.33 29.33
CA LYS A 379 10.04 15.29 30.79
C LYS A 379 8.58 15.06 31.15
N GLU A 380 7.66 15.76 30.50
CA GLU A 380 6.21 15.57 30.70
C GLU A 380 5.80 14.13 30.36
N ASP A 381 6.29 13.59 29.24
CA ASP A 381 6.04 12.20 28.83
C ASP A 381 6.60 11.19 29.84
N LEU A 382 7.78 11.45 30.41
CA LEU A 382 8.38 10.64 31.46
C LEU A 382 7.56 10.68 32.76
N ASP A 383 7.13 11.87 33.20
CA ASP A 383 6.36 12.03 34.44
C ASP A 383 5.02 11.27 34.36
N VAL A 384 4.33 11.36 33.21
CA VAL A 384 3.12 10.58 32.92
C VAL A 384 3.41 9.08 32.95
N MET A 385 4.54 8.65 32.41
CA MET A 385 4.93 7.25 32.42
C MET A 385 5.21 6.73 33.83
N ILE A 386 5.99 7.46 34.63
CA ILE A 386 6.28 7.16 36.04
C ILE A 386 4.97 7.00 36.81
N GLN A 387 4.04 7.93 36.63
CA GLN A 387 2.73 7.87 37.30
C GLN A 387 1.95 6.62 36.87
N GLY A 388 1.90 6.30 35.58
CA GLY A 388 1.25 5.10 35.08
C GLY A 388 1.82 3.81 35.70
N PHE A 389 3.14 3.70 35.85
CA PHE A 389 3.77 2.54 36.49
C PHE A 389 3.48 2.45 37.99
N LYS A 390 3.38 3.59 38.69
CA LYS A 390 2.92 3.63 40.09
C LYS A 390 1.48 3.16 40.24
N GLU A 391 0.62 3.44 39.25
CA GLU A 391 -0.78 3.02 39.19
C GLU A 391 -0.97 1.56 38.72
N GLY A 392 0.11 0.82 38.47
CA GLY A 392 0.07 -0.62 38.17
C GLY A 392 0.29 -0.98 36.70
N LYS A 393 0.64 0.00 35.85
CA LYS A 393 1.12 -0.28 34.48
C LYS A 393 2.35 -1.19 34.54
N ARG A 394 2.38 -2.18 33.65
CA ARG A 394 3.47 -3.17 33.57
C ARG A 394 4.42 -2.94 32.41
N VAL A 395 3.92 -2.35 31.32
CA VAL A 395 4.66 -2.16 30.08
C VAL A 395 4.47 -0.72 29.64
N GLY A 396 5.59 -0.05 29.35
CA GLY A 396 5.62 1.22 28.63
C GLY A 396 6.11 1.01 27.21
N LEU A 397 5.53 1.71 26.25
CA LEU A 397 5.89 1.65 24.84
C LEU A 397 5.88 3.05 24.23
N MET A 398 7.06 3.46 23.78
CA MET A 398 7.28 4.64 22.98
C MET A 398 7.77 4.24 21.60
N ILE A 399 7.26 4.91 20.56
CA ILE A 399 7.75 4.76 19.19
C ILE A 399 8.41 6.05 18.75
N ARG A 400 9.64 5.97 18.26
CA ARG A 400 10.41 7.10 17.75
C ARG A 400 10.70 6.91 16.27
N ASN A 401 10.45 7.94 15.47
CA ASN A 401 10.91 7.98 14.09
C ASN A 401 12.45 8.22 14.05
N GLU A 402 13.16 7.49 13.19
CA GLU A 402 14.65 7.43 13.14
C GLU A 402 15.32 8.82 13.07
N ASN A 403 14.74 9.77 12.33
CA ASN A 403 15.25 11.13 12.21
C ASN A 403 14.34 12.17 12.88
N ALA A 404 13.62 11.79 13.93
CA ALA A 404 12.74 12.72 14.65
C ALA A 404 13.52 13.93 15.23
N ASN A 405 14.72 13.68 15.75
CA ASN A 405 15.65 14.72 16.21
C ASN A 405 17.10 14.18 16.16
N PRO A 406 18.09 15.00 15.75
CA PRO A 406 19.49 14.57 15.67
C PRO A 406 20.21 14.47 17.03
N THR A 407 19.71 15.16 18.06
CA THR A 407 20.31 15.18 19.40
C THR A 407 19.56 14.27 20.36
N TYR A 408 18.23 14.36 20.35
CA TYR A 408 17.36 13.49 21.14
C TYR A 408 17.15 12.17 20.40
N ASP A 409 18.22 11.40 20.31
CA ASP A 409 18.23 10.09 19.69
C ASP A 409 17.69 8.99 20.63
N THR A 410 17.49 7.79 20.09
CA THR A 410 16.94 6.66 20.87
C THR A 410 17.80 6.35 22.08
N TYR A 411 19.12 6.46 21.95
CA TYR A 411 20.06 6.17 23.03
C TYR A 411 20.00 7.24 24.12
N PHE A 412 20.04 8.52 23.75
CA PHE A 412 19.90 9.64 24.67
C PHE A 412 18.59 9.52 25.46
N MET A 413 17.47 9.31 24.76
CA MET A 413 16.15 9.19 25.38
C MET A 413 16.10 7.99 26.32
N ALA A 414 16.68 6.85 25.93
CA ALA A 414 16.71 5.66 26.78
C ALA A 414 17.50 5.92 28.08
N LYS A 415 18.67 6.56 27.99
CA LYS A 415 19.49 6.91 29.15
C LYS A 415 18.82 7.92 30.06
N LEU A 416 18.21 8.96 29.48
CA LEU A 416 17.45 9.96 30.24
C LEU A 416 16.30 9.31 31.01
N PHE A 417 15.49 8.50 30.33
CA PHE A 417 14.33 7.85 30.95
C PHE A 417 14.76 6.81 32.00
N GLU A 418 15.86 6.08 31.78
CA GLU A 418 16.38 5.12 32.76
C GLU A 418 16.76 5.83 34.06
N GLU A 419 17.59 6.88 33.97
CA GLU A 419 18.08 7.63 35.13
C GLU A 419 16.94 8.33 35.88
N GLU A 420 16.13 9.09 35.15
CA GLU A 420 15.09 9.93 35.75
C GLU A 420 13.85 9.13 36.18
N SER A 421 13.71 7.85 35.78
CA SER A 421 12.65 6.98 36.30
C SER A 421 12.79 6.67 37.79
N GLY A 422 13.99 6.86 38.37
CA GLY A 422 14.29 6.56 39.77
C GLY A 422 14.07 5.08 40.13
N GLY A 423 14.22 4.17 39.17
CA GLY A 423 14.01 2.73 39.36
C GLY A 423 12.53 2.29 39.34
N THR A 424 11.61 3.18 38.97
CA THR A 424 10.17 2.84 38.83
C THR A 424 9.95 1.77 37.76
N PHE A 425 10.74 1.82 36.69
CA PHE A 425 10.80 0.86 35.60
C PHE A 425 12.21 0.87 34.99
N SER A 426 12.55 -0.15 34.22
CA SER A 426 13.76 -0.15 33.38
C SER A 426 13.41 0.13 31.92
N VAL A 427 14.36 0.65 31.15
CA VAL A 427 14.21 1.12 29.78
C VAL A 427 15.04 0.26 28.86
N ARG A 428 14.48 -0.07 27.69
CA ARG A 428 15.14 -0.83 26.64
C ARG A 428 14.93 -0.17 25.29
N GLU A 429 16.02 0.04 24.56
CA GLU A 429 15.99 0.43 23.17
C GLU A 429 15.72 -0.78 22.25
N SER A 430 15.00 -0.53 21.16
CA SER A 430 14.85 -1.50 20.07
C SER A 430 14.86 -0.78 18.73
N ILE A 431 15.97 -0.92 18.00
CA ILE A 431 16.14 -0.32 16.67
C ILE A 431 15.79 -1.39 15.62
N LEU A 432 14.61 -1.26 15.01
CA LEU A 432 14.12 -2.31 14.11
C LEU A 432 14.91 -2.39 12.80
N GLY A 433 15.42 -1.24 12.33
CA GLY A 433 16.21 -1.15 11.11
C GLY A 433 15.55 -1.82 9.91
N HIS A 434 16.33 -2.57 9.12
CA HIS A 434 15.91 -3.16 7.85
C HIS A 434 14.89 -4.30 7.96
N LEU A 435 14.58 -4.81 9.17
CA LEU A 435 13.48 -5.76 9.36
C LEU A 435 12.15 -5.20 8.87
N GLN A 436 12.02 -3.88 8.82
CA GLN A 436 10.84 -3.18 8.32
C GLN A 436 10.67 -3.32 6.80
N GLN A 437 11.75 -3.44 6.03
CA GLN A 437 11.71 -3.56 4.56
C GLN A 437 11.55 -5.01 4.08
N GLY A 438 11.87 -5.98 4.94
CA GLY A 438 12.05 -7.38 4.56
C GLY A 438 10.76 -8.19 4.40
N GLY A 439 10.92 -9.38 3.85
CA GLY A 439 9.87 -10.39 3.73
C GLY A 439 9.02 -10.25 2.47
N ASP A 440 8.01 -11.12 2.40
CA ASP A 440 7.05 -11.13 1.31
C ASP A 440 6.07 -9.96 1.45
N PRO A 441 5.69 -9.28 0.35
CA PRO A 441 4.75 -8.17 0.40
C PRO A 441 3.41 -8.63 0.98
N SER A 442 2.75 -7.75 1.74
CA SER A 442 1.40 -7.99 2.23
C SER A 442 0.39 -8.11 1.06
N PRO A 443 -0.76 -8.78 1.26
CA PRO A 443 -1.81 -8.79 0.25
C PRO A 443 -2.24 -7.39 -0.21
N PHE A 444 -2.27 -6.43 0.71
CA PHE A 444 -2.58 -5.03 0.41
C PHE A 444 -1.61 -4.44 -0.61
N ASP A 445 -0.31 -4.54 -0.35
CA ASP A 445 0.72 -4.01 -1.25
C ASP A 445 0.72 -4.72 -2.62
N ARG A 446 0.50 -6.04 -2.66
CA ARG A 446 0.39 -6.80 -3.94
C ARG A 446 -0.77 -6.31 -4.80
N ILE A 447 -1.93 -6.09 -4.19
CA ILE A 447 -3.14 -5.63 -4.88
C ILE A 447 -2.99 -4.17 -5.32
N GLN A 448 -2.47 -3.32 -4.44
CA GLN A 448 -2.23 -1.91 -4.72
C GLN A 448 -1.21 -1.74 -5.86
N ALA A 449 -0.13 -2.50 -5.84
CA ALA A 449 0.86 -2.57 -6.91
C ALA A 449 0.24 -2.91 -8.26
N THR A 450 -0.64 -3.92 -8.29
CA THR A 450 -1.37 -4.31 -9.49
C THR A 450 -2.28 -3.20 -9.98
N LYS A 451 -3.01 -2.54 -9.08
CA LYS A 451 -3.94 -1.44 -9.40
C LYS A 451 -3.20 -0.27 -10.03
N PHE A 452 -2.09 0.17 -9.43
CA PHE A 452 -1.27 1.25 -9.95
C PHE A 452 -0.59 0.89 -11.27
N ALA A 453 -0.01 -0.30 -11.38
CA ALA A 453 0.63 -0.76 -12.60
C ALA A 453 -0.34 -0.78 -13.80
N ARG A 454 -1.56 -1.29 -13.61
CA ARG A 454 -2.60 -1.26 -14.65
C ARG A 454 -2.91 0.16 -15.13
N ARG A 455 -3.07 1.09 -14.19
CA ARG A 455 -3.38 2.49 -14.52
C ARG A 455 -2.20 3.16 -15.21
N CYS A 456 -0.97 2.93 -14.77
CA CYS A 456 0.23 3.49 -15.39
C CYS A 456 0.45 2.97 -16.82
N VAL A 457 0.32 1.66 -17.04
CA VAL A 457 0.43 1.09 -18.38
C VAL A 457 -0.64 1.65 -19.30
N GLY A 458 -1.90 1.72 -18.83
CA GLY A 458 -2.97 2.35 -19.61
C GLY A 458 -2.69 3.82 -19.94
N TYR A 459 -2.21 4.61 -18.97
CA TYR A 459 -1.82 6.00 -19.18
C TYR A 459 -0.70 6.13 -20.22
N LEU A 460 0.37 5.35 -20.11
CA LEU A 460 1.49 5.39 -21.05
C LEU A 460 1.04 5.03 -22.48
N ILE A 461 0.20 4.01 -22.62
CA ILE A 461 -0.35 3.60 -23.93
C ILE A 461 -1.19 4.73 -24.53
N GLU A 462 -2.13 5.28 -23.75
CA GLU A 462 -3.00 6.38 -24.19
C GLU A 462 -2.18 7.58 -24.65
N GLN A 463 -1.23 8.03 -23.83
CA GLN A 463 -0.37 9.17 -24.17
C GLN A 463 0.46 8.91 -25.44
N ALA A 464 1.09 7.74 -25.56
CA ALA A 464 1.97 7.42 -26.68
C ALA A 464 1.21 7.21 -28.00
N MET A 465 0.02 6.62 -27.95
CA MET A 465 -0.84 6.45 -29.12
C MET A 465 -1.36 7.77 -29.66
N GLU A 466 -1.68 8.70 -28.77
CA GLU A 466 -2.16 10.03 -29.15
C GLU A 466 -1.03 11.05 -29.35
N HIS A 467 0.23 10.59 -29.38
CA HIS A 467 1.41 11.45 -29.53
C HIS A 467 1.51 12.58 -28.49
N ARG A 468 0.90 12.37 -27.32
CA ARG A 468 0.97 13.27 -26.17
C ARG A 468 2.24 12.99 -25.37
N GLN A 469 2.75 14.02 -24.71
CA GLN A 469 3.99 13.96 -23.93
C GLN A 469 3.70 13.93 -22.43
N GLY A 470 2.63 13.27 -21.99
CA GLY A 470 2.22 13.28 -20.58
C GLY A 470 3.31 12.76 -19.64
N ALA A 471 3.64 13.53 -18.60
CA ALA A 471 4.49 13.09 -17.49
C ALA A 471 3.71 13.26 -16.19
N ALA A 472 3.53 12.17 -15.45
CA ALA A 472 2.72 12.19 -14.24
C ALA A 472 3.19 11.18 -13.19
N PHE A 473 2.79 11.38 -11.95
CA PHE A 473 2.85 10.37 -10.90
C PHE A 473 1.45 9.91 -10.51
N VAL A 474 1.28 8.61 -10.31
CA VAL A 474 0.01 8.01 -9.90
C VAL A 474 -0.09 7.97 -8.37
N GLY A 475 -1.30 8.05 -7.84
CA GLY A 475 -1.52 7.75 -6.44
C GLY A 475 -2.98 7.53 -6.07
N MET A 476 -3.20 7.02 -4.86
CA MET A 476 -4.54 6.86 -4.30
C MET A 476 -4.86 8.09 -3.47
N VAL A 477 -5.93 8.81 -3.81
CA VAL A 477 -6.41 9.97 -3.05
C VAL A 477 -7.92 9.84 -2.89
N ALA A 478 -8.38 9.82 -1.64
CA ALA A 478 -9.80 9.70 -1.32
C ALA A 478 -10.44 8.46 -1.99
N GLY A 479 -9.73 7.33 -1.97
CA GLY A 479 -10.19 6.05 -2.53
C GLY A 479 -10.20 5.95 -4.06
N ARG A 480 -9.73 6.98 -4.78
CA ARG A 480 -9.63 6.99 -6.24
C ARG A 480 -8.17 7.02 -6.66
N VAL A 481 -7.86 6.30 -7.73
CA VAL A 481 -6.53 6.37 -8.36
C VAL A 481 -6.50 7.56 -9.31
N LYS A 482 -5.62 8.53 -9.03
CA LYS A 482 -5.46 9.77 -9.78
C LYS A 482 -4.04 9.88 -10.32
N PHE A 483 -3.90 10.61 -11.42
CA PHE A 483 -2.62 11.06 -11.95
C PHE A 483 -2.44 12.54 -11.64
N HIS A 484 -1.24 12.89 -11.23
CA HIS A 484 -0.83 14.27 -10.98
C HIS A 484 0.30 14.62 -11.95
N PRO A 485 0.20 15.73 -12.69
CA PRO A 485 1.28 16.19 -13.56
C PRO A 485 2.61 16.28 -12.83
N LEU A 486 3.70 15.87 -13.48
CA LEU A 486 5.02 15.90 -12.86
C LEU A 486 5.52 17.33 -12.63
N GLU A 487 5.06 18.29 -13.44
CA GLU A 487 5.22 19.74 -13.24
C GLU A 487 4.76 20.21 -11.84
N ASP A 488 3.81 19.50 -11.24
CA ASP A 488 3.27 19.85 -9.93
C ASP A 488 4.16 19.41 -8.78
N LEU A 489 5.22 18.63 -9.06
CA LEU A 489 6.03 18.04 -8.03
C LEU A 489 6.64 19.09 -7.08
N PRO A 490 7.33 20.16 -7.56
CA PRO A 490 7.97 21.13 -6.68
C PRO A 490 6.99 21.87 -5.76
N ARG A 491 5.75 22.08 -6.21
CA ARG A 491 4.73 22.75 -5.40
C ARG A 491 4.18 21.87 -4.27
N LEU A 492 4.21 20.55 -4.43
CA LEU A 492 3.62 19.60 -3.47
C LEU A 492 4.60 19.06 -2.42
N ILE A 493 5.90 19.28 -2.60
CA ILE A 493 6.93 18.68 -1.75
C ILE A 493 7.64 19.68 -0.83
N ASP A 494 7.99 19.20 0.36
CA ASP A 494 9.04 19.77 1.20
C ASP A 494 10.34 19.03 0.83
N GLU A 495 11.15 19.67 -0.01
CA GLU A 495 12.36 19.06 -0.56
C GLU A 495 13.43 18.81 0.52
N ALA A 496 13.60 19.76 1.44
CA ALA A 496 14.58 19.67 2.52
C ALA A 496 14.33 18.47 3.43
N ASN A 497 13.05 18.15 3.69
CA ASN A 497 12.67 17.02 4.53
C ASN A 497 12.26 15.77 3.74
N ARG A 498 12.28 15.84 2.41
CA ARG A 498 11.92 14.73 1.51
C ARG A 498 10.55 14.12 1.83
N ARG A 499 9.51 14.95 1.94
CA ARG A 499 8.14 14.53 2.24
C ARG A 499 7.10 15.44 1.56
N PRO A 500 5.82 15.05 1.50
CA PRO A 500 4.76 15.93 1.00
C PRO A 500 4.51 17.09 1.98
N LYS A 501 4.12 18.26 1.47
CA LYS A 501 3.73 19.40 2.33
C LYS A 501 2.47 19.10 3.15
N VAL A 502 1.53 18.36 2.57
CA VAL A 502 0.27 17.97 3.21
C VAL A 502 0.30 16.48 3.53
N GLN A 503 0.18 16.15 4.81
CA GLN A 503 0.30 14.79 5.33
C GLN A 503 -1.01 14.39 6.02
N TRP A 504 -1.87 13.65 5.30
CA TRP A 504 -3.24 13.33 5.74
C TRP A 504 -3.31 12.64 7.10
N TRP A 505 -2.28 11.86 7.42
CA TRP A 505 -2.20 11.02 8.61
C TRP A 505 -1.88 11.81 9.88
N LEU A 506 -1.34 13.04 9.79
CA LEU A 506 -1.11 13.88 10.96
C LEU A 506 -2.41 14.22 11.71
N GLY A 507 -3.55 14.27 11.01
CA GLY A 507 -4.85 14.44 11.66
C GLY A 507 -5.19 13.32 12.64
N LEU A 508 -4.61 12.13 12.49
CA LEU A 508 -4.80 10.99 13.39
C LEU A 508 -4.03 11.15 14.71
N ARG A 509 -3.15 12.15 14.83
CA ARG A 509 -2.38 12.42 16.03
C ARG A 509 -3.28 12.63 17.25
N LYS A 510 -4.38 13.37 17.07
CA LYS A 510 -5.37 13.62 18.12
C LYS A 510 -5.97 12.32 18.66
N ILE A 511 -6.22 11.35 17.78
CA ILE A 511 -6.74 10.03 18.15
C ILE A 511 -5.68 9.25 18.94
N ALA A 512 -4.44 9.23 18.45
CA ALA A 512 -3.34 8.55 19.15
C ALA A 512 -3.13 9.13 20.56
N ASP A 513 -3.15 10.45 20.72
CA ASP A 513 -3.00 11.11 22.02
C ASP A 513 -4.17 10.84 22.96
N ALA A 514 -5.40 10.85 22.45
CA ALA A 514 -6.58 10.54 23.25
C ALA A 514 -6.52 9.12 23.82
N LEU A 515 -6.06 8.15 23.03
CA LEU A 515 -5.98 6.74 23.41
C LEU A 515 -4.75 6.40 24.27
N ALA A 516 -3.71 7.24 24.22
CA ALA A 516 -2.50 7.07 25.03
C ALA A 516 -2.67 7.50 26.50
N ARG A 517 -3.70 8.31 26.80
CA ARG A 517 -3.94 8.81 28.17
C ARG A 517 -4.42 7.69 29.08
N THR A 518 -3.86 7.62 30.29
CA THR A 518 -4.24 6.63 31.32
C THR A 518 -5.44 7.05 32.16
N GLY A 519 -5.95 8.28 32.00
CA GLY A 519 -7.10 8.79 32.73
C GLY A 519 -7.74 10.01 32.05
N PRO A 520 -8.92 10.46 32.51
CA PRO A 520 -9.54 11.68 32.01
C PRO A 520 -8.61 12.88 32.22
N ALA A 521 -8.62 13.83 31.28
CA ALA A 521 -7.97 15.12 31.52
C ALA A 521 -8.57 15.74 32.80
N PRO A 522 -7.80 16.46 33.63
CA PRO A 522 -8.37 17.20 34.74
C PRO A 522 -9.50 18.07 34.18
N LEU A 523 -10.70 17.97 34.76
CA LEU A 523 -11.94 18.62 34.30
C LEU A 523 -11.77 20.14 34.03
N GLN A 524 -10.75 20.78 34.60
CA GLN A 524 -10.41 22.18 34.37
C GLN A 524 -9.92 22.49 32.93
N ALA A 525 -9.33 21.54 32.20
CA ALA A 525 -8.87 21.77 30.83
C ALA A 525 -10.00 21.63 29.79
N ALA A 526 -11.07 20.89 30.11
CA ALA A 526 -12.22 20.74 29.21
C ALA A 526 -13.13 21.98 29.19
N ALA A 527 -13.10 22.80 30.24
CA ALA A 527 -13.85 24.06 30.29
C ALA A 527 -13.23 25.15 29.41
N ALA A 528 -11.89 25.20 29.28
CA ALA A 528 -11.20 26.20 28.48
C ALA A 528 -11.39 26.04 26.96
N VAL A 529 -11.60 24.80 26.48
CA VAL A 529 -11.83 24.54 25.04
C VAL A 529 -13.27 24.91 24.62
N VAL A 530 -14.21 24.96 25.56
CA VAL A 530 -15.60 25.37 25.29
C VAL A 530 -15.76 26.89 25.32
N GLU A 531 -14.85 27.63 25.95
CA GLU A 531 -14.83 29.09 25.93
C GLU A 531 -14.14 29.66 24.67
N GLU A 532 -13.09 29.03 24.13
CA GLU A 532 -12.44 29.51 22.88
C GLU A 532 -13.35 29.37 21.64
N ASP A 533 -14.27 28.40 21.59
CA ASP A 533 -15.24 28.25 20.48
C ASP A 533 -16.45 29.21 20.59
N ARG A 534 -16.53 30.04 21.64
CA ARG A 534 -17.61 31.03 21.82
C ARG A 534 -17.23 32.47 21.49
N ASP A 535 -15.93 32.78 21.41
CA ASP A 535 -15.45 34.15 21.18
C ASP A 535 -15.28 34.50 19.69
N ASP A 536 -15.54 33.58 18.76
CA ASP A 536 -15.50 33.81 17.30
C ASP A 536 -16.90 34.09 16.66
N GLU A 537 -17.95 34.31 17.46
CA GLU A 537 -19.31 34.67 17.00
C GLU A 537 -19.90 35.98 17.59
N GLU A 538 -19.06 36.97 17.91
CA GLU A 538 -19.47 38.40 17.99
C GLU A 538 -18.61 39.26 17.05
#